data_AF-A0A6V7LUL4-F1
#
_entry.id   AF-A0A6V7LUL4-F1
#
_cell.length_a   1.000
_cell.length_b   1.000
_cell.length_c   1.000
_cell.angle_alpha   90.00
_cell.angle_beta   90.00
_cell.angle_gamma   90.00
#
_symmetry.space_group_name_H-M   'P 1'
#
loop_
_entity.id
_entity.type
_entity.pdbx_description
1 polymer ?
#
loop_
_entity_poly.entity_id
_entity_poly.type
_entity_poly.pdbx_seq_one_letter_code
_entity_poly.pdbx_strand_id
1 'polypeptide(L)'
;VELGGERVTKVTVGRLHFSETTSNNMRKKGKPNPDQRYFHLVVGLHAHTSDQSSYQVVAHASERIIVRASNPGQFESEGSGVGTEGGWQRGAAPDSVYHAGRVGINTDRPDEALVVHGNMKVTGHIVQPSDARAKQNVQEVDTKEQLRNVQQLRVV
;
A
#
# COMPACT_ATOMS: atom_id res chain seq x y z
N VAL A 1 -7.51 -31.87 8.19
CA VAL A 1 -6.83 -32.94 8.94
C VAL A 1 -7.72 -34.16 8.94
N GLU A 2 -7.18 -35.35 8.72
CA GLU A 2 -7.96 -36.59 8.82
C GLU A 2 -7.98 -37.07 10.27
N LEU A 3 -9.17 -37.25 10.83
CA LEU A 3 -9.37 -37.70 12.20
C LEU A 3 -9.86 -39.15 12.15
N GLY A 4 -9.01 -40.09 12.58
CA GLY A 4 -9.39 -41.49 12.68
C GLY A 4 -10.30 -41.71 13.90
N GLY A 5 -11.44 -42.37 13.70
CA GLY A 5 -12.36 -42.73 14.80
C GLY A 5 -11.63 -43.44 15.94
N GLU A 6 -11.95 -43.05 17.18
CA GLU A 6 -11.37 -43.58 18.43
C GLU A 6 -9.83 -43.49 18.56
N ARG A 7 -9.15 -42.71 17.72
CA ARG A 7 -7.70 -42.54 17.76
C ARG A 7 -7.31 -41.09 17.96
N VAL A 8 -6.20 -40.88 18.69
CA VAL A 8 -5.60 -39.54 18.83
C VAL A 8 -4.76 -39.23 17.60
N THR A 9 -5.11 -38.19 16.86
CA THR A 9 -4.30 -37.65 15.75
C THR A 9 -3.42 -36.51 16.25
N LYS A 10 -2.09 -36.65 16.12
CA LYS A 10 -1.12 -35.57 16.44
C LYS A 10 -0.72 -34.84 15.16
N VAL A 11 -0.86 -33.52 15.15
CA VAL A 11 -0.43 -32.64 14.05
C VAL A 11 0.62 -31.66 14.56
N THR A 12 1.73 -31.54 13.83
CA THR A 12 2.77 -30.55 14.13
C THR A 12 2.88 -29.59 12.96
N VAL A 13 2.72 -28.30 13.22
CA VAL A 13 2.92 -27.23 12.23
C VAL A 13 4.10 -26.38 12.70
N GLY A 14 5.19 -26.40 11.93
CA GLY A 14 6.42 -25.66 12.24
C GLY A 14 6.72 -24.57 11.21
N ARG A 15 7.77 -23.77 11.48
CA ARG A 15 8.20 -22.66 10.61
C ARG A 15 7.12 -21.60 10.39
N LEU A 16 6.35 -21.32 11.43
CA LEU A 16 5.37 -20.24 11.45
C LEU A 16 6.02 -18.97 11.95
N HIS A 17 5.61 -17.85 11.36
CA HIS A 17 6.04 -16.51 11.76
C HIS A 17 4.80 -15.62 11.88
N PHE A 18 4.82 -14.72 12.85
CA PHE A 18 3.84 -13.63 12.89
C PHE A 18 4.13 -12.67 11.73
N SER A 19 3.08 -12.21 11.06
CA SER A 19 3.17 -11.26 9.95
C SER A 19 3.58 -9.87 10.40
N GLU A 20 3.35 -9.54 11.68
CA GLU A 20 3.60 -8.23 12.25
C GLU A 20 4.16 -8.33 13.68
N THR A 21 4.71 -7.21 14.16
CA THR A 21 5.19 -7.08 15.53
C THR A 21 4.11 -6.44 16.40
N THR A 22 4.11 -6.76 17.70
CA THR A 22 3.18 -6.09 18.63
C THR A 22 3.51 -4.60 18.76
N SER A 23 2.50 -3.72 18.76
CA SER A 23 2.73 -2.28 18.92
C SER A 23 3.30 -1.93 20.31
N ASN A 24 3.97 -0.78 20.40
CA ASN A 24 4.46 -0.20 21.65
C ASN A 24 5.54 -1.02 22.38
N ASN A 25 6.30 -1.85 21.67
CA ASN A 25 7.39 -2.68 22.20
C ASN A 25 8.53 -1.90 22.91
N MET A 26 8.67 -0.60 22.64
CA MET A 26 9.77 0.21 23.16
C MET A 26 9.52 0.64 24.62
N ARG A 27 10.48 0.35 25.51
CA ARG A 27 10.44 0.74 26.93
C ARG A 27 10.31 2.26 27.10
N LYS A 28 9.64 2.68 28.18
CA LYS A 28 9.50 4.10 28.56
C LYS A 28 10.13 4.30 29.94
N LYS A 29 11.14 5.16 30.02
CA LYS A 29 11.90 5.45 31.27
C LYS A 29 12.38 4.16 31.98
N GLY A 30 12.93 3.20 31.21
CA GLY A 30 13.41 1.91 31.72
C GLY A 30 12.33 0.87 32.03
N LYS A 31 11.07 1.29 32.20
CA LYS A 31 9.93 0.41 32.46
C LYS A 31 9.30 -0.09 31.16
N PRO A 32 8.55 -1.23 31.19
CA PRO A 32 7.69 -1.61 30.07
C PRO A 32 6.77 -0.45 29.68
N ASN A 33 6.48 -0.34 28.39
CA ASN A 33 5.55 0.67 27.92
C ASN A 33 4.17 0.40 28.53
N PRO A 34 3.53 1.37 29.22
CA PRO A 34 2.18 1.17 29.76
C PRO A 34 1.15 0.80 28.69
N ASP A 35 1.38 1.24 27.44
CA ASP A 35 0.48 0.99 26.31
C ASP A 35 0.90 -0.21 25.45
N GLN A 36 1.72 -1.13 25.99
CA GLN A 36 2.13 -2.35 25.29
C GLN A 36 0.92 -3.11 24.74
N ARG A 37 0.97 -3.48 23.46
CA ARG A 37 -0.02 -4.35 22.83
C ARG A 37 0.45 -5.79 22.82
N TYR A 38 -0.49 -6.73 22.75
CA TYR A 38 -0.24 -8.16 22.84
C TYR A 38 -1.05 -8.89 21.78
N PHE A 39 -0.54 -10.04 21.35
CA PHE A 39 -1.31 -11.00 20.57
C PHE A 39 -1.75 -12.18 21.43
N HIS A 40 -2.79 -12.85 20.96
CA HIS A 40 -3.17 -14.20 21.39
C HIS A 40 -3.05 -15.10 20.17
N LEU A 41 -2.35 -16.23 20.31
CA LEU A 41 -2.35 -17.27 19.28
C LEU A 41 -3.61 -18.13 19.47
N VAL A 42 -4.48 -18.14 18.47
CA VAL A 42 -5.69 -18.97 18.46
C VAL A 42 -5.48 -20.15 17.53
N VAL A 43 -5.71 -21.37 18.02
CA VAL A 43 -5.70 -22.60 17.23
C VAL A 43 -7.11 -23.20 17.29
N GLY A 44 -7.77 -23.27 16.14
CA GLY A 44 -9.13 -23.79 15.99
C GLY A 44 -9.19 -25.02 15.08
N LEU A 45 -9.94 -26.03 15.50
CA LEU A 45 -10.36 -27.15 14.66
C LEU A 45 -11.72 -26.81 14.06
N HIS A 46 -11.81 -26.81 12.72
CA HIS A 46 -13.04 -26.53 11.99
C HIS A 46 -13.47 -27.75 11.18
N ALA A 47 -14.78 -28.03 11.19
CA ALA A 47 -15.42 -28.98 10.30
C ALA A 47 -15.82 -28.26 9.01
N HIS A 48 -15.34 -28.75 7.88
CA HIS A 48 -15.72 -28.26 6.56
C HIS A 48 -16.84 -29.14 6.01
N THR A 49 -17.92 -28.52 5.56
CA THR A 49 -19.14 -29.22 5.11
C THR A 49 -19.34 -29.09 3.60
N SER A 50 -20.25 -29.89 3.05
CA SER A 50 -20.51 -29.96 1.61
C SER A 50 -21.05 -28.67 0.99
N ASP A 51 -21.57 -27.77 1.81
CA ASP A 51 -22.02 -26.42 1.43
C ASP A 51 -20.88 -25.38 1.41
N GLN A 52 -19.62 -25.83 1.51
CA GLN A 52 -18.40 -25.00 1.61
C GLN A 52 -18.32 -24.12 2.86
N SER A 53 -19.27 -24.27 3.78
CA SER A 53 -19.21 -23.62 5.09
C SER A 53 -18.17 -24.29 5.98
N SER A 54 -17.64 -23.53 6.95
CA SER A 54 -16.71 -24.04 7.96
C SER A 54 -17.25 -23.71 9.34
N TYR A 55 -17.39 -24.74 10.17
CA TYR A 55 -17.94 -24.64 11.52
C TYR A 55 -16.89 -24.94 12.57
N GLN A 56 -16.77 -24.11 13.60
CA GLN A 56 -15.80 -24.32 14.67
C GLN A 56 -16.22 -25.49 15.56
N VAL A 57 -15.36 -26.50 15.69
CA VAL A 57 -15.55 -27.63 16.61
C VAL A 57 -15.00 -27.26 17.99
N VAL A 58 -13.76 -26.79 18.02
CA VAL A 58 -13.09 -26.34 19.26
C VAL A 58 -11.98 -25.36 18.90
N ALA A 59 -11.71 -24.40 19.80
CA ALA A 59 -10.57 -23.51 19.69
C ALA A 59 -9.92 -23.25 21.05
N HIS A 60 -8.61 -23.03 21.03
CA HIS A 60 -7.84 -22.64 22.20
C HIS A 60 -7.03 -21.38 21.90
N ALA A 61 -6.94 -20.50 22.89
CA ALA A 61 -6.13 -19.29 22.83
C ALA A 61 -4.94 -19.39 23.80
N SER A 62 -3.78 -18.87 23.38
CA SER A 62 -2.63 -18.73 24.26
C SER A 62 -2.80 -17.59 25.27
N GLU A 63 -1.89 -17.54 26.23
CA GLU A 63 -1.62 -16.31 26.98
C GLU A 63 -1.13 -15.18 26.05
N ARG A 64 -0.97 -13.97 26.63
CA ARG A 64 -0.52 -12.79 25.90
C ARG A 64 0.93 -12.94 25.43
N ILE A 65 1.16 -12.72 24.14
CA ILE A 65 2.47 -12.80 23.50
C ILE A 65 2.92 -11.41 23.08
N ILE A 66 4.20 -11.11 23.30
CA ILE A 66 4.89 -9.94 22.73
C ILE A 66 5.75 -10.43 21.57
N VAL A 67 5.52 -9.88 20.38
CA VAL A 67 6.30 -10.19 19.18
C VAL A 67 7.19 -9.00 18.86
N ARG A 68 8.51 -9.21 18.88
CA ARG A 68 9.53 -8.18 18.60
C ARG A 68 10.34 -8.54 17.37
N ALA A 69 10.77 -7.53 16.64
CA ALA A 69 11.72 -7.65 15.53
C ALA A 69 13.09 -7.14 15.94
N SER A 70 14.15 -7.78 15.44
CA SER A 70 15.51 -7.24 15.46
C SER A 70 15.68 -6.06 14.50
N ASN A 71 14.83 -5.97 13.47
CA ASN A 71 14.78 -4.87 12.52
C ASN A 71 13.31 -4.54 12.15
N PRO A 72 12.68 -3.51 12.76
CA PRO A 72 11.26 -3.24 12.61
C PRO A 72 10.78 -3.07 11.15
N GLY A 73 11.61 -2.48 10.28
CA GLY A 73 11.29 -2.28 8.86
C GLY A 73 11.27 -3.57 8.02
N GLN A 74 11.61 -4.73 8.60
CA GLN A 74 11.53 -6.02 7.93
C GLN A 74 10.12 -6.65 7.99
N PHE A 75 9.26 -6.16 8.87
CA PHE A 75 7.89 -6.69 9.06
C PHE A 75 6.80 -5.74 8.57
N GLU A 76 7.17 -4.59 7.99
CA GLU A 76 6.28 -3.84 7.11
C GLU A 76 6.20 -4.63 5.79
N SER A 77 5.46 -5.73 5.83
CA SER A 77 5.05 -6.42 4.61
C SER A 77 4.24 -5.42 3.78
N GLU A 78 4.58 -5.33 2.49
CA GLU A 78 3.80 -4.68 1.44
C GLU A 78 2.30 -4.72 1.72
N GLY A 79 1.65 -3.55 1.73
CA GLY A 79 0.21 -3.44 1.54
C GLY A 79 -0.64 -3.70 2.79
N SER A 80 -0.81 -2.67 3.62
CA SER A 80 -1.94 -2.57 4.54
C SER A 80 -2.52 -1.15 4.58
N GLY A 81 -2.95 -0.69 3.40
CA GLY A 81 -3.90 0.40 3.23
C GLY A 81 -5.00 -0.07 2.28
N VAL A 82 -6.24 -0.04 2.74
CA VAL A 82 -7.43 -0.60 2.11
C VAL A 82 -7.60 -0.13 0.66
N GLY A 83 -7.68 -1.09 -0.28
CA GLY A 83 -8.08 -0.85 -1.68
C GLY A 83 -6.98 -1.09 -2.71
N THR A 84 -6.58 -2.35 -2.87
CA THR A 84 -6.01 -2.92 -4.11
C THR A 84 -4.69 -2.30 -4.61
N GLU A 85 -3.60 -3.06 -4.35
CA GLU A 85 -2.30 -3.07 -5.05
C GLU A 85 -1.18 -2.17 -4.48
N GLY A 86 -0.08 -2.84 -4.10
CA GLY A 86 1.29 -2.36 -4.08
C GLY A 86 1.55 -0.87 -3.76
N GLY A 87 2.04 -0.61 -2.55
CA GLY A 87 2.86 0.59 -2.32
C GLY A 87 4.01 0.67 -3.33
N TRP A 88 4.69 1.82 -3.44
CA TRP A 88 5.79 2.05 -4.39
C TRP A 88 6.70 0.82 -4.60
N GLN A 89 6.70 0.28 -5.82
CA GLN A 89 7.44 -0.92 -6.21
C GLN A 89 8.65 -0.55 -7.05
N ARG A 90 9.60 -1.47 -7.21
CA ARG A 90 10.71 -1.29 -8.14
C ARG A 90 10.19 -1.31 -9.58
N GLY A 91 10.52 -0.29 -10.36
CA GLY A 91 10.15 -0.22 -11.77
C GLY A 91 11.06 -1.10 -12.66
N ALA A 92 10.60 -1.36 -13.88
CA ALA A 92 11.34 -2.19 -14.85
C ALA A 92 12.66 -1.55 -15.34
N ALA A 93 12.78 -0.22 -15.25
CA ALA A 93 14.02 0.49 -15.59
C ALA A 93 15.00 0.52 -14.40
N PRO A 94 16.32 0.58 -14.64
CA PRO A 94 17.30 0.81 -13.59
C PRO A 94 16.97 2.04 -12.76
N ASP A 95 17.17 1.95 -11.44
CA ASP A 95 16.93 3.02 -10.46
C ASP A 95 15.54 3.68 -10.54
N SER A 96 14.53 2.95 -11.01
CA SER A 96 13.16 3.43 -11.11
C SER A 96 12.25 2.86 -10.02
N VAL A 97 11.25 3.64 -9.65
CA VAL A 97 10.18 3.26 -8.74
C VAL A 97 8.85 3.52 -9.44
N TYR A 98 7.89 2.61 -9.28
CA TYR A 98 6.59 2.62 -9.91
C TYR A 98 5.48 2.54 -8.87
N HIS A 99 4.36 3.21 -9.13
CA HIS A 99 3.14 3.06 -8.35
C HIS A 99 1.95 2.97 -9.30
N ALA A 100 1.11 1.96 -9.09
CA ALA A 100 -0.12 1.75 -9.83
C ALA A 100 -1.26 2.47 -9.10
N GLY A 101 -1.78 3.55 -9.67
CA GLY A 101 -2.89 4.32 -9.07
C GLY A 101 -2.69 5.82 -9.15
N ARG A 102 -3.52 6.57 -8.42
CA ARG A 102 -3.43 8.03 -8.30
C ARG A 102 -2.62 8.42 -7.08
N VAL A 103 -1.76 9.42 -7.21
CA VAL A 103 -0.91 9.93 -6.13
C VAL A 103 -1.38 11.32 -5.69
N GLY A 104 -1.77 11.47 -4.43
CA GLY A 104 -2.08 12.75 -3.80
C GLY A 104 -0.95 13.22 -2.87
N ILE A 105 -0.46 14.44 -3.05
CA ILE A 105 0.44 15.13 -2.11
C ILE A 105 -0.36 16.21 -1.40
N ASN A 106 -0.48 16.11 -0.07
CA ASN A 106 -1.33 16.95 0.78
C ASN A 106 -2.83 16.92 0.40
N THR A 107 -3.27 15.86 -0.25
CA THR A 107 -4.69 15.59 -0.56
C THR A 107 -4.93 14.09 -0.52
N ASP A 108 -6.07 13.68 0.01
CA ASP A 108 -6.56 12.30 0.04
C ASP A 108 -7.54 11.99 -1.10
N ARG A 109 -7.87 13.00 -1.92
CA ARG A 109 -8.81 12.89 -3.04
C ARG A 109 -8.21 13.41 -4.36
N PRO A 110 -7.19 12.74 -4.91
CA PRO A 110 -6.67 13.08 -6.23
C PRO A 110 -7.69 12.73 -7.32
N ASP A 111 -8.10 13.72 -8.10
CA ASP A 111 -8.96 13.58 -9.29
C ASP A 111 -8.17 13.17 -10.54
N GLU A 112 -6.87 13.48 -10.57
CA GLU A 112 -5.91 13.12 -11.62
C GLU A 112 -4.86 12.10 -11.15
N ALA A 113 -3.99 11.65 -12.06
CA ALA A 113 -2.91 10.69 -11.76
C ALA A 113 -1.92 11.21 -10.70
N LEU A 114 -1.64 12.52 -10.67
CA LEU A 114 -0.84 13.18 -9.65
C LEU A 114 -1.47 14.53 -9.29
N VAL A 115 -1.80 14.74 -8.02
CA VAL A 115 -2.34 16.01 -7.51
C VAL A 115 -1.48 16.49 -6.35
N VAL A 116 -1.07 17.76 -6.40
CA VAL A 116 -0.26 18.39 -5.35
C VAL A 116 -0.98 19.62 -4.82
N HIS A 117 -1.41 19.56 -3.55
CA HIS A 117 -1.87 20.74 -2.82
C HIS A 117 -0.67 21.42 -2.15
N GLY A 118 0.06 22.22 -2.93
CA GLY A 118 1.26 22.93 -2.47
C GLY A 118 2.16 23.34 -3.63
N ASN A 119 3.41 23.69 -3.30
CA ASN A 119 4.40 24.08 -4.29
C ASN A 119 5.16 22.86 -4.82
N MET A 120 5.42 22.84 -6.12
CA MET A 120 6.29 21.85 -6.76
C MET A 120 7.57 22.54 -7.25
N LYS A 121 8.74 22.01 -6.86
CA LYS A 121 10.03 22.41 -7.42
C LYS A 121 10.46 21.37 -8.43
N VAL A 122 10.50 21.74 -9.71
CA VAL A 122 10.91 20.87 -10.82
C VAL A 122 12.21 21.39 -11.42
N THR A 123 13.15 20.50 -11.70
CA THR A 123 14.38 20.78 -12.44
C THR A 123 14.43 19.89 -13.68
N GLY A 124 15.14 20.34 -14.73
CA GLY A 124 15.23 19.64 -16.00
C GLY A 124 14.12 20.05 -16.99
N HIS A 125 13.78 19.15 -17.92
CA HIS A 125 12.83 19.43 -19.00
C HIS A 125 11.43 18.89 -18.69
N ILE A 126 10.43 19.76 -18.78
CA ILE A 126 9.02 19.34 -18.84
C ILE A 126 8.73 18.98 -20.29
N VAL A 127 8.50 17.69 -20.56
CA VAL A 127 8.19 17.20 -21.89
C VAL A 127 6.67 17.18 -22.07
N GLN A 128 6.17 17.92 -23.05
CA GLN A 128 4.78 17.88 -23.50
C GLN A 128 4.76 17.40 -24.96
N PRO A 129 4.62 16.09 -25.21
CA PRO A 129 4.62 15.56 -26.56
C PRO A 129 3.48 16.16 -27.37
N SER A 130 3.82 16.77 -28.51
CA SER A 130 2.84 17.24 -29.48
C SER A 130 2.63 16.17 -30.54
N ASP A 131 1.52 15.44 -30.49
CA ASP A 131 1.16 14.46 -31.51
C ASP A 131 0.28 15.11 -32.59
N ALA A 132 0.73 15.08 -33.85
CA ALA A 132 -0.03 15.61 -34.98
C ALA A 132 -1.37 14.88 -35.18
N ARG A 133 -1.45 13.59 -34.82
CA ARG A 133 -2.67 12.78 -34.94
C ARG A 133 -3.78 13.21 -33.98
N ALA A 134 -3.40 13.85 -32.87
CA ALA A 134 -4.32 14.37 -31.87
C ALA A 134 -4.75 15.82 -32.15
N LYS A 135 -4.23 16.44 -33.22
CA LYS A 135 -4.48 17.85 -33.56
C LYS A 135 -5.39 17.97 -34.77
N GLN A 136 -6.19 19.02 -34.78
CA GLN A 136 -7.07 19.39 -35.89
C GLN A 136 -6.80 20.85 -36.27
N ASN A 137 -7.14 21.23 -37.50
CA ASN A 137 -7.01 22.61 -38.01
C ASN A 137 -5.59 23.18 -37.88
N VAL A 138 -4.57 22.34 -38.06
CA VAL A 138 -3.18 22.80 -38.14
C VAL A 138 -2.98 23.41 -39.52
N GLN A 139 -2.98 24.73 -39.58
CA GLN A 139 -2.82 25.50 -40.81
C GLN A 139 -2.01 26.76 -40.54
N GLU A 140 -1.43 27.32 -41.60
CA GLU A 140 -0.78 28.62 -41.54
C GLU A 140 -1.80 29.73 -41.30
N VAL A 141 -1.39 30.76 -40.55
CA VAL A 141 -2.22 31.91 -40.16
C VAL A 141 -1.47 33.22 -40.42
N ASP A 142 -2.18 34.33 -40.65
CA ASP A 142 -1.54 35.62 -40.92
C ASP A 142 -0.72 36.10 -39.71
N THR A 143 0.59 36.21 -39.93
CA THR A 143 1.56 36.65 -38.92
C THR A 143 1.28 38.07 -38.40
N LYS A 144 0.71 38.98 -39.21
CA LYS A 144 0.38 40.34 -38.77
C LYS A 144 -0.77 40.34 -37.77
N GLU A 145 -1.76 39.51 -38.00
CA GLU A 145 -2.91 39.36 -37.11
C GLU A 145 -2.50 38.69 -35.79
N GLN A 146 -1.73 37.60 -35.86
CA GLN A 146 -1.28 36.91 -34.64
C GLN A 146 -0.34 37.77 -33.78
N LEU A 147 0.50 38.60 -34.39
CA LEU A 147 1.32 39.57 -33.64
C LEU A 147 0.45 40.58 -32.88
N ARG A 148 -0.62 41.09 -33.51
CA ARG A 148 -1.58 41.98 -32.82
C ARG A 148 -2.26 41.26 -31.65
N ASN A 149 -2.65 40.00 -31.83
CA ASN A 149 -3.27 39.19 -30.77
C ASN A 149 -2.32 39.00 -29.57
N VAL A 150 -1.05 38.66 -29.83
CA VAL A 150 -0.04 38.51 -28.77
C VAL A 150 0.23 39.83 -28.05
N GLN A 151 0.28 40.96 -28.78
CA GLN A 151 0.48 42.28 -28.18
C GLN A 151 -0.68 42.73 -27.28
N GLN A 152 -1.87 42.19 -27.48
CA GLN A 152 -3.05 42.45 -26.65
C GLN A 152 -3.12 41.56 -25.39
N LEU A 153 -2.26 40.54 -25.28
CA LEU A 153 -2.19 39.72 -24.08
C LEU A 153 -1.74 40.56 -22.88
N ARG A 154 -2.61 40.63 -21.86
CA ARG A 154 -2.28 41.21 -20.56
C ARG A 154 -2.04 40.07 -19.58
N VAL A 155 -0.79 39.90 -19.15
CA VAL A 155 -0.45 39.00 -18.04
C VAL A 155 -0.77 39.74 -16.75
N VAL A 156 -1.64 39.18 -15.90
CA VAL A 156 -2.07 39.75 -14.61
C VAL A 156 -1.48 38.92 -13.48
#